data_AF-A0A367G4Q9-F1
#
_entry.id   AF-A0A367G4Q9-F1
#
_cell.length_a   1.000
_cell.length_b   1.000
_cell.length_c   1.000
_cell.angle_alpha   90.00
_cell.angle_beta   90.00
_cell.angle_gamma   90.00
#
_symmetry.space_group_name_H-M   'P 1'
#
loop_
_entity.id
_entity.type
_entity.pdbx_description
1 polymer ?
#
loop_
_entity_poly.entity_id
_entity_poly.type
_entity_poly.pdbx_seq_one_letter_code
_entity_poly.pdbx_strand_id
1 'polypeptide(L)'
;MTGTSAGASLCVYLAAMLKSPELAKAFQVVPNDLKIRALGLASGMYYTTKPDSIGIFLPSYIYGKHWKKSSFYPYINPENKEIIRNLPPSFLVTAYGDTLRNYSRQYAKAIKNRCDLSS
;
A
#
# COMPACT_ATOMS: atom_id res chain seq x y z
N MET A 1 8.37 -8.34 -8.27
CA MET A 1 7.87 -7.05 -8.79
C MET A 1 8.52 -5.93 -8.01
N THR A 2 8.87 -4.82 -8.65
CA THR A 2 9.57 -3.70 -8.00
C THR A 2 8.87 -2.37 -8.29
N GLY A 3 8.92 -1.43 -7.37
CA GLY A 3 8.37 -0.09 -7.54
C GLY A 3 9.10 0.94 -6.68
N THR A 4 9.08 2.19 -7.15
CA THR A 4 9.67 3.34 -6.46
C THR A 4 8.59 4.39 -6.18
N SER A 5 8.65 5.10 -5.05
CA SER A 5 7.72 6.19 -4.72
C SER A 5 6.23 5.82 -4.88
N ALA A 6 5.49 6.48 -5.79
CA ALA A 6 4.09 6.17 -6.07
C ALA A 6 3.93 4.78 -6.71
N GLY A 7 4.90 4.36 -7.54
CA GLY A 7 4.94 3.02 -8.13
C GLY A 7 5.09 1.91 -7.08
N ALA A 8 5.79 2.18 -5.98
CA ALA A 8 5.86 1.24 -4.86
C ALA A 8 4.49 1.04 -4.21
N SER A 9 3.71 2.12 -4.02
CA SER A 9 2.34 2.03 -3.52
C SER A 9 1.45 1.24 -4.48
N LEU A 10 1.52 1.50 -5.78
CA LEU A 10 0.78 0.72 -6.78
C LEU A 10 1.14 -0.77 -6.74
N CYS A 11 2.43 -1.10 -6.58
CA CYS A 11 2.89 -2.48 -6.45
C CYS A 11 2.30 -3.19 -5.23
N VAL A 12 2.18 -2.49 -4.09
CA VAL A 12 1.54 -3.00 -2.87
C VAL A 12 0.07 -3.33 -3.14
N TYR A 13 -0.66 -2.37 -3.71
CA TYR A 13 -2.10 -2.54 -4.02
C TYR A 13 -2.34 -3.67 -5.00
N LEU A 14 -1.59 -3.71 -6.09
CA LEU A 14 -1.69 -4.78 -7.09
C LEU A 14 -1.43 -6.15 -6.47
N ALA A 15 -0.35 -6.30 -5.70
CA ALA A 15 -0.01 -7.56 -5.09
C ALA A 15 -1.07 -8.04 -4.08
N ALA A 16 -1.68 -7.13 -3.34
CA ALA A 16 -2.75 -7.45 -2.40
C ALA A 16 -4.06 -7.83 -3.13
N MET A 17 -4.43 -7.12 -4.20
CA MET A 17 -5.63 -7.41 -5.00
C MET A 17 -5.57 -8.78 -5.68
N LEU A 18 -4.39 -9.23 -6.11
CA LEU A 18 -4.23 -10.55 -6.71
C LEU A 18 -4.53 -11.70 -5.72
N LYS A 19 -4.48 -11.46 -4.41
CA LYS A 19 -4.76 -12.46 -3.38
C LYS A 19 -6.07 -12.24 -2.60
N SER A 20 -6.59 -11.01 -2.58
CA SER A 20 -7.83 -10.66 -1.89
C SER A 20 -8.95 -10.35 -2.89
N PRO A 21 -9.95 -11.24 -3.02
CA PRO A 21 -11.14 -10.99 -3.83
C PRO A 21 -11.93 -9.75 -3.36
N GLU A 22 -11.89 -9.45 -2.06
CA GLU A 22 -12.55 -8.28 -1.49
C GLU A 22 -11.90 -6.98 -1.98
N LEU A 23 -10.57 -6.90 -1.95
CA LEU A 23 -9.82 -5.77 -2.52
C LEU A 23 -10.05 -5.67 -4.03
N ALA A 24 -9.97 -6.79 -4.75
CA ALA A 24 -10.21 -6.78 -6.20
C ALA A 24 -11.61 -6.24 -6.54
N LYS A 25 -12.64 -6.65 -5.80
CA LYS A 25 -14.01 -6.14 -5.94
C LYS A 25 -14.12 -4.66 -5.59
N ALA A 26 -13.49 -4.21 -4.50
CA ALA A 26 -13.54 -2.81 -4.06
C ALA A 26 -12.91 -1.85 -5.08
N PHE A 27 -11.87 -2.30 -5.79
CA PHE A 27 -11.18 -1.55 -6.84
C PHE A 27 -11.70 -1.87 -8.25
N GLN A 28 -12.71 -2.72 -8.38
CA GLN A 28 -13.32 -3.14 -9.66
C GLN A 28 -12.29 -3.75 -10.64
N VAL A 29 -11.33 -4.49 -10.11
CA VAL A 29 -10.29 -5.17 -10.89
C VAL A 29 -10.64 -6.65 -11.03
N VAL A 30 -10.48 -7.20 -12.22
CA VAL A 30 -10.55 -8.66 -12.44
C VAL A 30 -9.17 -9.24 -12.07
N PRO A 31 -9.06 -10.01 -10.97
CA PRO A 31 -7.79 -10.59 -10.59
C PRO A 31 -7.38 -11.65 -11.62
N ASN A 32 -6.10 -11.66 -11.98
CA ASN A 32 -5.51 -12.69 -12.83
C ASN A 32 -4.80 -13.72 -11.95
N ASP A 33 -4.55 -14.93 -12.47
CA ASP A 33 -3.82 -15.99 -11.74
C ASP A 33 -2.29 -15.75 -11.72
N LEU A 34 -1.87 -14.48 -11.69
CA LEU A 34 -0.46 -14.10 -11.67
C LEU A 34 0.09 -14.20 -10.24
N LYS A 35 1.08 -15.06 -10.04
CA LYS A 35 1.72 -15.26 -8.72
C LYS A 35 2.94 -14.38 -8.54
N ILE A 36 2.78 -13.29 -7.79
CA ILE A 36 3.91 -12.43 -7.38
C ILE A 36 4.64 -13.08 -6.20
N ARG A 37 5.87 -13.55 -6.45
CA ARG A 37 6.70 -14.23 -5.43
C ARG A 37 7.29 -13.30 -4.37
N ALA A 38 7.66 -12.08 -4.77
CA ALA A 38 8.23 -11.08 -3.85
C ALA A 38 8.05 -9.66 -4.39
N LEU A 39 8.08 -8.70 -3.46
CA LEU A 39 8.05 -7.26 -3.72
C LEU A 39 9.38 -6.60 -3.32
N GLY A 40 9.91 -5.74 -4.18
CA GLY A 40 10.98 -4.79 -3.85
C GLY A 40 10.41 -3.37 -3.89
N LEU A 41 10.41 -2.66 -2.78
CA LEU A 41 9.75 -1.37 -2.66
C LEU A 41 10.75 -0.32 -2.21
N ALA A 42 11.03 0.68 -3.03
CA ALA A 42 11.96 1.75 -2.68
C ALA A 42 11.23 3.07 -2.42
N SER A 43 11.50 3.69 -1.27
CA SER A 43 11.02 5.04 -0.91
C SER A 43 9.53 5.24 -1.17
N GLY A 44 8.70 4.27 -0.76
CA GLY A 44 7.30 4.21 -1.16
C GLY A 44 6.39 5.28 -0.56
N MET A 45 5.34 5.61 -1.29
CA MET A 45 4.36 6.65 -0.94
C MET A 45 3.32 6.11 0.07
N TYR A 46 3.75 5.73 1.27
CA TYR A 46 2.91 5.13 2.31
C TYR A 46 2.19 6.14 3.22
N TYR A 47 2.23 7.42 2.87
CA TYR A 47 1.74 8.54 3.68
C TYR A 47 0.47 9.18 3.12
N THR A 48 -0.11 8.62 2.07
CA THR A 48 -1.26 9.19 1.35
C THR A 48 -2.49 9.42 2.21
N THR A 49 -2.54 8.85 3.42
CA THR A 49 -3.69 8.94 4.33
C THR A 49 -3.28 9.27 5.76
N LYS A 50 -2.00 9.60 6.00
CA LYS A 50 -1.53 9.94 7.34
C LYS A 50 -2.05 11.34 7.72
N PRO A 51 -2.31 11.61 9.01
CA PRO A 51 -2.80 12.90 9.49
C PRO A 51 -1.67 13.95 9.51
N ASP A 52 -0.89 14.01 8.44
CA ASP A 52 0.14 15.00 8.21
C ASP A 52 -0.30 15.93 7.06
N SER A 53 0.35 17.09 6.94
CA SER A 53 0.01 18.14 5.97
C SER A 53 -0.03 17.63 4.52
N ILE A 54 0.71 16.55 4.22
CA ILE A 54 0.77 15.93 2.90
C ILE A 54 -0.41 14.96 2.73
N GLY A 55 -0.65 14.06 3.67
CA GLY A 55 -1.72 13.07 3.65
C GLY A 55 -3.14 13.63 3.75
N ILE A 56 -3.32 14.88 4.18
CA ILE A 56 -4.63 15.56 4.22
C ILE A 56 -4.98 16.21 2.86
N PHE A 57 -4.00 16.75 2.13
CA PHE A 57 -4.22 17.46 0.87
C PHE A 57 -4.11 16.56 -0.38
N LEU A 58 -3.26 15.53 -0.33
CA LEU A 58 -2.97 14.66 -1.47
C LEU A 58 -4.13 13.74 -1.92
N PRO A 59 -5.03 13.24 -1.03
CA PRO A 59 -6.11 12.33 -1.44
C PRO A 59 -7.06 12.91 -2.48
N SER A 60 -7.42 14.20 -2.37
CA SER A 60 -8.32 14.83 -3.34
C SER A 60 -7.67 15.00 -4.71
N TYR A 61 -6.34 15.16 -4.76
CA TYR A 61 -5.57 15.26 -6.00
C TYR A 61 -5.36 13.89 -6.66
N ILE A 62 -5.07 12.85 -5.88
CA ILE A 62 -4.81 11.50 -6.38
C ILE A 62 -6.09 10.75 -6.74
N TYR A 63 -7.11 10.81 -5.89
CA TYR A 63 -8.33 10.01 -6.02
C TYR A 63 -9.52 10.78 -6.60
N GLY A 64 -9.37 12.09 -6.86
CA GLY A 64 -10.39 12.94 -7.47
C GLY A 64 -11.49 13.44 -6.52
N LYS A 65 -12.44 14.20 -7.07
CA LYS A 65 -13.58 14.73 -6.32
C LYS A 65 -14.53 13.57 -5.96
N HIS A 66 -14.88 13.43 -4.68
CA HIS A 66 -15.75 12.37 -4.09
C HIS A 66 -15.10 11.03 -3.73
N TRP A 67 -13.76 10.96 -3.62
CA TRP A 67 -13.04 9.75 -3.18
C TRP A 67 -13.54 9.13 -1.87
N LYS A 68 -14.13 9.93 -0.96
CA LYS A 68 -14.73 9.46 0.30
C LYS A 68 -15.99 8.60 0.13
N LYS A 69 -16.67 8.69 -1.01
CA LYS A 69 -17.87 7.91 -1.32
C LYS A 69 -17.56 6.65 -2.14
N SER A 70 -16.30 6.45 -2.52
CA SER A 70 -15.88 5.35 -3.38
C SER A 70 -15.75 4.04 -2.59
N SER A 71 -15.97 2.91 -3.25
CA SER A 71 -15.83 1.56 -2.68
C SER A 71 -14.42 1.26 -2.18
N PHE A 72 -13.39 1.91 -2.73
CA PHE A 72 -12.00 1.77 -2.31
C PHE A 72 -11.62 2.64 -1.09
N TYR A 73 -12.52 3.50 -0.60
CA TYR A 73 -12.25 4.41 0.52
C TYR A 73 -11.71 3.72 1.79
N PRO A 74 -12.19 2.52 2.20
CA PRO A 74 -11.62 1.84 3.37
C PRO A 74 -10.16 1.39 3.16
N TYR A 75 -9.75 1.26 1.90
CA TYR A 75 -8.49 0.63 1.50
C TYR A 75 -7.41 1.62 1.07
N ILE A 76 -7.71 2.92 1.01
CA ILE A 76 -6.72 3.97 0.69
C ILE A 76 -5.49 3.98 1.61
N ASN A 77 -5.64 3.46 2.83
CA ASN A 77 -4.56 3.33 3.78
C ASN A 77 -3.81 2.03 3.48
N PRO A 78 -2.54 2.08 3.02
CA PRO A 78 -1.77 0.88 2.72
C PRO A 78 -1.50 0.01 3.95
N GLU A 79 -1.69 0.55 5.16
CA GLU A 79 -1.64 -0.19 6.42
C GLU A 79 -2.94 -0.95 6.77
N ASN A 80 -3.96 -0.91 5.90
CA ASN A 80 -5.17 -1.69 6.09
C ASN A 80 -4.82 -3.19 6.21
N LYS A 81 -5.47 -3.87 7.17
CA LYS A 81 -5.24 -5.29 7.47
C LYS A 81 -5.41 -6.18 6.25
N GLU A 82 -6.40 -5.92 5.40
CA GLU A 82 -6.64 -6.69 4.17
C GLU A 82 -5.50 -6.53 3.16
N ILE A 83 -4.84 -5.38 3.13
CA ILE A 83 -3.69 -5.17 2.26
C ILE A 83 -2.50 -5.91 2.84
N ILE A 84 -2.11 -5.58 4.08
CA ILE A 84 -0.90 -6.13 4.72
C ILE A 84 -0.95 -7.67 4.75
N ARG A 85 -2.10 -8.27 5.11
CA ARG A 85 -2.27 -9.73 5.20
C ARG A 85 -2.12 -10.45 3.88
N ASN A 86 -2.38 -9.78 2.76
CA ASN A 86 -2.35 -10.38 1.43
C ASN A 86 -1.07 -10.08 0.66
N LEU A 87 -0.11 -9.36 1.25
CA LEU A 87 1.18 -9.11 0.60
C LEU A 87 2.05 -10.37 0.52
N PRO A 88 2.82 -10.55 -0.57
CA PRO A 88 3.92 -11.51 -0.60
C PRO A 88 5.11 -11.00 0.24
N PRO A 89 6.15 -11.83 0.46
CA PRO A 89 7.41 -11.37 1.04
C PRO A 89 7.89 -10.07 0.39
N SER A 90 8.15 -9.05 1.21
CA SER A 90 8.39 -7.68 0.77
C SER A 90 9.70 -7.15 1.34
N PHE A 91 10.54 -6.60 0.46
CA PHE A 91 11.81 -5.96 0.81
C PHE A 91 11.67 -4.45 0.63
N LEU A 92 11.81 -3.69 1.72
CA LEU A 92 11.69 -2.24 1.71
C LEU A 92 13.08 -1.60 1.72
N VAL A 93 13.30 -0.66 0.80
CA VAL A 93 14.56 0.06 0.62
C VAL A 93 14.31 1.55 0.81
N THR A 94 15.16 2.20 1.60
CA THR A 94 15.19 3.65 1.77
C THR A 94 16.62 4.07 2.11
N ALA A 95 16.96 5.35 1.89
CA ALA A 95 18.30 5.89 2.10
C ALA A 95 18.31 6.96 3.18
N TYR A 96 19.51 7.31 3.69
CA TYR A 96 19.62 8.37 4.70
C TYR A 96 19.09 9.72 4.20
N GLY A 97 19.36 10.07 2.93
CA GLY A 97 18.90 11.29 2.28
C GLY A 97 17.46 11.27 1.74
N ASP A 98 16.71 10.19 1.98
CA ASP A 98 15.32 10.09 1.55
C ASP A 98 14.39 10.82 2.54
N THR A 99 13.66 11.81 2.04
CA THR A 99 12.68 12.57 2.84
C THR A 99 11.49 11.69 3.28
N LEU A 100 11.26 10.55 2.61
CA LEU A 100 10.20 9.60 2.89
C LEU A 100 10.63 8.44 3.81
N ARG A 101 11.87 8.47 4.30
CA ARG A 101 12.47 7.39 5.11
C ARG A 101 11.62 7.01 6.32
N ASN A 102 11.06 7.99 7.01
CA ASN A 102 10.24 7.74 8.19
C ASN A 102 8.95 6.97 7.84
N TYR A 103 8.33 7.25 6.69
CA TYR A 103 7.16 6.51 6.22
C TYR A 103 7.52 5.08 5.81
N SER A 104 8.65 4.89 5.15
CA SER A 104 9.16 3.55 4.81
C SER A 104 9.43 2.71 6.07
N ARG A 105 9.99 3.30 7.12
CA ARG A 105 10.22 2.62 8.41
C ARG A 105 8.92 2.28 9.14
N GLN A 106 7.96 3.19 9.17
CA GLN A 106 6.64 2.94 9.77
C GLN A 106 5.93 1.79 9.05
N TYR A 107 5.95 1.82 7.72
CA TYR A 107 5.32 0.78 6.91
C TYR A 107 6.01 -0.58 7.07
N ALA A 108 7.35 -0.62 7.17
CA ALA A 108 8.09 -1.83 7.50
C ALA A 108 7.65 -2.43 8.85
N LYS A 109 7.40 -1.57 9.86
CA LYS A 109 6.89 -2.01 11.16
C LYS A 109 5.48 -2.59 11.04
N ALA A 110 4.61 -1.95 10.27
CA ALA A 110 3.25 -2.45 10.03
C ALA A 110 3.25 -3.82 9.33
N ILE A 111 4.11 -4.00 8.32
CA ILE A 111 4.27 -5.30 7.63
C ILE A 111 4.85 -6.35 8.58
N LYS A 112 5.84 -6.00 9.42
CA LYS A 112 6.45 -6.94 10.36
C LYS A 112 5.44 -7.44 11.40
N ASN A 113 4.62 -6.55 11.94
CA ASN A 113 3.58 -6.86 12.92
C ASN A 113 2.45 -7.76 12.36
N ARG A 114 2.39 -7.95 11.03
CA ARG A 114 1.51 -8.96 10.42
C ARG A 114 1.78 -10.37 10.93
N CYS A 115 3.05 -10.70 11.17
CA CYS A 115 3.45 -12.02 11.66
C CYS A 115 2.88 -12.33 13.06
N ASP A 116 2.61 -11.30 13.87
CA ASP A 116 2.05 -11.45 15.21
C ASP A 116 0.52 -11.62 15.19
N LEU A 117 -0.15 -11.28 14.08
CA LEU A 117 -1.61 -11.42 13.88
C LEU A 117 -2.02 -12.79 13.29
N SER A 118 -1.05 -13.68 13.10
CA SER A 118 -1.23 -15.08 12.68
C SER A 118 -0.97 -16.08 13.81
N SER A 119 -0.83 -15.61 15.05
CA SER A 119 -0.70 -16.43 16.27
C SER A 119 -2.03 -16.52 17.02
#